data_AF-A0A0S8JEV5-F1
#
_entry.id   AF-A0A0S8JEV5-F1
#
_cell.length_a   1.000
_cell.length_b   1.000
_cell.length_c   1.000
_cell.angle_alpha   90.00
_cell.angle_beta   90.00
_cell.angle_gamma   90.00
#
_symmetry.space_group_name_H-M   'P 1'
#
loop_
_entity.id
_entity.type
_entity.pdbx_description
1 polymer ?
#
loop_
_entity_poly.entity_id
_entity_poly.type
_entity_poly.pdbx_seq_one_letter_code
_entity_poly.pdbx_strand_id
1 'polypeptide(L)'
;MPEGIPFKRQPPSLSLWRTTHVQNCYKDRSVSLISTCGASDCRSRPTAQSVFGAQEIVSAFLDKQQSAHLQDISTLKSIDGTQIVLTDLANQSRMDLPARSTDVKPGTLRQEGFSIRVTRKGGNFTIWVIGADPAGTMYGGLELAEIIRIAGLEAAKNMD
;
A
#
# COMPACT_ATOMS: atom_id res chain seq x y z
N MET A 1 -5.46 -71.79 -2.60
CA MET A 1 -5.74 -71.74 -4.05
C MET A 1 -7.26 -71.72 -4.19
N PRO A 2 -7.90 -70.86 -5.01
CA PRO A 2 -7.38 -70.06 -6.14
C PRO A 2 -7.59 -68.53 -5.98
N GLU A 3 -6.67 -67.71 -6.52
CA GLU A 3 -6.82 -66.82 -7.73
C GLU A 3 -7.67 -65.56 -7.47
N GLY A 4 -7.25 -64.31 -7.68
CA GLY A 4 -6.17 -63.75 -8.50
C GLY A 4 -6.75 -62.98 -9.70
N ILE A 5 -7.20 -61.72 -9.53
CA ILE A 5 -7.40 -60.76 -10.64
C ILE A 5 -6.90 -59.35 -10.22
N PRO A 6 -6.10 -58.65 -11.06
CA PRO A 6 -5.34 -57.47 -10.67
C PRO A 6 -6.11 -56.15 -10.86
N PHE A 7 -6.07 -55.26 -9.86
CA PHE A 7 -6.58 -53.90 -9.98
C PHE A 7 -5.51 -53.00 -10.63
N LYS A 8 -5.58 -52.83 -11.95
CA LYS A 8 -4.82 -51.80 -12.68
C LYS A 8 -5.26 -50.41 -12.17
N ARG A 9 -4.42 -49.73 -11.41
CA ARG A 9 -4.57 -48.29 -11.18
C ARG A 9 -4.09 -47.54 -12.41
N GLN A 10 -5.03 -47.14 -13.28
CA GLN A 10 -4.81 -46.01 -14.17
C GLN A 10 -4.81 -44.73 -13.32
N PRO A 11 -3.80 -43.85 -13.42
CA PRO A 11 -3.91 -42.52 -12.85
C PRO A 11 -4.92 -41.71 -13.67
N PRO A 12 -5.90 -41.02 -13.06
CA PRO A 12 -6.71 -40.08 -13.80
C PRO A 12 -5.84 -38.91 -14.26
N SER A 13 -6.00 -38.60 -15.54
CA SER A 13 -5.34 -37.57 -16.32
C SER A 13 -5.41 -36.18 -15.70
N LEU A 14 -4.27 -35.49 -15.72
CA LEU A 14 -4.19 -34.03 -15.58
C LEU A 14 -4.89 -33.38 -16.77
N SER A 15 -6.12 -32.91 -16.59
CA SER A 15 -6.71 -31.90 -17.47
C SER A 15 -7.96 -31.24 -16.85
N LEU A 16 -7.99 -29.92 -16.98
CA LEU A 16 -9.13 -29.00 -16.92
C LEU A 16 -9.70 -28.56 -15.56
N TRP A 17 -9.22 -27.38 -15.13
CA TRP A 17 -10.01 -26.17 -14.87
C TRP A 17 -11.46 -26.35 -14.39
N ARG A 18 -11.67 -26.23 -13.07
CA ARG A 18 -12.86 -25.59 -12.51
C ARG A 18 -12.47 -24.77 -11.28
N THR A 19 -12.00 -23.55 -11.52
CA THR A 19 -11.95 -22.53 -10.48
C THR A 19 -13.39 -22.09 -10.24
N THR A 20 -13.98 -22.57 -9.15
CA THR A 20 -15.27 -22.14 -8.65
C THR A 20 -15.28 -20.62 -8.54
N HIS A 21 -16.20 -19.97 -9.27
CA HIS A 21 -16.52 -18.56 -9.11
C HIS A 21 -16.98 -18.32 -7.67
N VAL A 22 -16.12 -17.71 -6.86
CA VAL A 22 -16.56 -16.94 -5.70
C VAL A 22 -16.65 -15.50 -6.17
N GLN A 23 -17.76 -15.15 -6.82
CA GLN A 23 -18.18 -13.76 -6.97
C GLN A 23 -18.60 -13.27 -5.60
N ASN A 24 -17.62 -12.83 -4.81
CA ASN A 24 -17.91 -12.03 -3.63
C ASN A 24 -18.06 -10.58 -4.12
N CYS A 25 -19.31 -10.12 -4.19
CA CYS A 25 -19.65 -8.71 -4.41
C CYS A 25 -19.23 -7.89 -3.20
N TYR A 26 -17.93 -7.65 -3.04
CA TYR A 26 -17.41 -6.63 -2.13
C TYR A 26 -17.27 -5.34 -2.92
N LYS A 27 -17.77 -4.22 -2.38
CA LYS A 27 -17.50 -2.88 -2.93
C LYS A 27 -15.99 -2.74 -3.08
N ASP A 28 -15.51 -2.85 -4.32
CA ASP A 28 -14.11 -2.81 -4.70
C ASP A 28 -13.56 -1.41 -4.46
N ARG A 29 -13.15 -1.14 -3.21
CA ARG A 29 -12.34 0.03 -2.88
C ARG A 29 -10.91 -0.33 -3.23
N SER A 30 -10.56 -0.15 -4.49
CA SER A 30 -9.16 -0.20 -4.90
C SER A 30 -8.41 0.95 -4.23
N VAL A 31 -7.43 0.61 -3.39
CA VAL A 31 -6.53 1.60 -2.78
C VAL A 31 -5.26 1.67 -3.60
N SER A 32 -4.90 2.88 -4.03
CA SER A 32 -3.63 3.12 -4.72
C SER A 32 -2.58 3.52 -3.70
N LEU A 33 -1.55 2.70 -3.54
CA LEU A 33 -0.40 2.99 -2.69
C LEU A 33 0.72 3.52 -3.57
N ILE A 34 1.26 4.67 -3.21
CA ILE A 34 2.16 5.43 -4.06
C ILE A 34 3.42 5.70 -3.26
N SER A 35 4.48 4.98 -3.59
CA SER A 35 5.79 5.23 -3.00
C SER A 35 6.48 6.30 -3.85
N THR A 36 6.95 7.37 -3.20
CA THR A 36 7.58 8.45 -3.95
C THR A 36 9.01 8.09 -4.39
N CYS A 37 9.28 8.24 -5.69
CA CYS A 37 10.58 8.05 -6.32
C CYS A 37 11.16 9.37 -6.85
N GLY A 38 12.47 9.48 -6.75
CA GLY A 38 13.39 10.52 -7.21
C GLY A 38 13.09 11.46 -8.38
N ALA A 39 12.15 12.41 -8.35
CA ALA A 39 11.85 13.22 -9.56
C ALA A 39 13.00 14.12 -10.12
N SER A 40 14.10 14.39 -9.39
CA SER A 40 15.23 15.18 -9.94
C SER A 40 16.42 14.36 -10.41
N ASP A 41 16.36 13.03 -10.27
CA ASP A 41 17.37 12.13 -10.84
C ASP A 41 16.70 10.80 -11.13
N CYS A 42 16.67 10.40 -12.40
CA CYS A 42 16.13 9.11 -12.87
C CYS A 42 16.83 7.88 -12.23
N ARG A 43 17.70 8.08 -11.22
CA ARG A 43 18.39 7.09 -10.40
C ARG A 43 17.89 6.92 -8.96
N SER A 44 17.06 7.79 -8.40
CA SER A 44 16.60 7.57 -7.01
C SER A 44 15.45 6.57 -6.96
N ARG A 45 15.84 5.30 -7.05
CA ARG A 45 15.03 4.13 -6.68
C ARG A 45 14.39 4.37 -5.31
N PRO A 46 13.17 3.85 -5.08
CA PRO A 46 12.60 3.90 -3.74
C PRO A 46 13.57 3.21 -2.79
N THR A 47 13.77 3.80 -1.61
CA THR A 47 14.64 3.22 -0.60
C THR A 47 14.10 1.87 -0.14
N ALA A 48 14.97 0.96 0.31
CA ALA A 48 14.51 -0.33 0.84
C ALA A 48 13.50 -0.14 1.98
N GLN A 49 13.71 0.89 2.79
CA GLN A 49 12.85 1.30 3.90
C GLN A 49 11.46 1.73 3.43
N SER A 50 11.36 2.61 2.43
CA SER A 50 10.07 3.04 1.88
C SER A 50 9.33 1.89 1.16
N VAL A 51 10.07 1.01 0.47
CA VAL A 51 9.47 -0.20 -0.15
C VAL A 51 8.92 -1.14 0.91
N PHE A 52 9.68 -1.39 1.98
CA PHE A 52 9.24 -2.25 3.08
C PHE A 52 7.99 -1.68 3.76
N GLY A 53 7.99 -0.39 4.13
CA GLY A 53 6.81 0.25 4.71
C GLY A 53 5.58 0.20 3.80
N ALA A 54 5.77 0.35 2.48
CA ALA A 54 4.70 0.21 1.52
C ALA A 54 4.16 -1.23 1.44
N GLN A 55 5.04 -2.24 1.40
CA GLN A 55 4.65 -3.65 1.39
C GLN A 55 3.85 -4.04 2.63
N GLU A 56 4.22 -3.52 3.80
CA GLU A 56 3.49 -3.78 5.04
C GLU A 56 2.06 -3.22 5.01
N ILE A 57 1.87 -2.04 4.41
CA ILE A 57 0.53 -1.49 4.18
C ILE A 57 -0.29 -2.38 3.23
N VAL A 58 0.31 -2.88 2.15
CA VAL A 58 -0.37 -3.80 1.23
C VAL A 58 -0.78 -5.08 1.95
N SER A 59 0.13 -5.66 2.73
CA SER A 59 -0.15 -6.84 3.56
C SER A 59 -1.32 -6.60 4.51
N ALA A 60 -1.37 -5.44 5.18
CA ALA A 60 -2.47 -5.07 6.06
C ALA A 60 -3.84 -5.00 5.36
N PHE A 61 -3.89 -4.57 4.08
CA PHE A 61 -5.11 -4.63 3.28
C PHE A 61 -5.49 -6.06 2.91
N LEU A 62 -4.51 -6.89 2.52
CA LEU A 62 -4.73 -8.29 2.17
C LEU A 62 -5.28 -9.09 3.35
N ASP A 63 -4.78 -8.84 4.57
CA ASP A 63 -5.29 -9.45 5.81
C ASP A 63 -6.78 -9.14 6.03
N LYS A 64 -7.25 -7.99 5.53
CA LYS A 64 -8.65 -7.59 5.55
C LYS A 64 -9.44 -7.97 4.29
N GLN A 65 -8.86 -8.77 3.39
CA GLN A 65 -9.45 -9.14 2.11
C GLN A 65 -9.79 -7.93 1.23
N GLN A 66 -8.98 -6.87 1.32
CA GLN A 66 -9.08 -5.66 0.52
C GLN A 66 -7.90 -5.58 -0.46
N SER A 67 -8.13 -4.94 -1.61
CA SER A 67 -7.13 -4.79 -2.65
C SER A 67 -6.37 -3.46 -2.50
N ALA A 68 -5.05 -3.53 -2.50
CA ALA A 68 -4.17 -2.38 -2.60
C ALA A 68 -3.10 -2.63 -3.68
N HIS A 69 -2.80 -1.60 -4.47
CA HIS A 69 -1.83 -1.67 -5.55
C HIS A 69 -0.71 -0.67 -5.33
N LEU A 70 0.53 -1.16 -5.31
CA LEU A 70 1.71 -0.30 -5.30
C LEU A 70 1.95 0.29 -6.69
N GLN A 71 2.12 1.60 -6.74
CA GLN A 71 2.36 2.39 -7.93
C GLN A 71 3.53 3.36 -7.71
N ASP A 72 4.15 3.76 -8.81
CA ASP A 72 5.18 4.80 -8.81
C ASP A 72 4.54 6.19 -8.81
N ILE A 73 5.15 7.16 -8.14
CA ILE A 73 4.66 8.55 -8.15
C ILE A 73 4.62 9.18 -9.55
N SER A 74 5.43 8.74 -10.50
CA SER A 74 5.34 9.19 -11.89
C SER A 74 4.01 8.81 -12.54
N THR A 75 3.31 7.81 -12.00
CA THR A 75 1.97 7.41 -12.45
C THR A 75 0.85 8.05 -11.64
N LEU A 76 1.14 9.00 -10.74
CA LEU A 76 0.12 9.86 -10.09
C LEU A 76 -0.61 10.68 -11.16
N LYS A 77 -1.67 10.11 -11.69
CA LYS A 77 -2.80 10.89 -12.20
C LYS A 77 -3.67 11.25 -10.99
N SER A 78 -4.54 12.24 -11.09
CA SER A 78 -5.69 12.32 -10.16
C SER A 78 -6.48 11.03 -10.32
N ILE A 79 -6.18 10.03 -9.51
CA ILE A 79 -6.94 8.79 -9.45
C ILE A 79 -8.11 9.10 -8.53
N ASP A 80 -9.32 8.97 -9.06
CA ASP A 80 -10.52 9.03 -8.22
C ASP A 80 -10.44 7.89 -7.20
N GLY A 81 -10.57 8.23 -5.92
CA GLY A 81 -10.64 7.26 -4.84
C GLY A 81 -9.61 7.46 -3.73
N THR A 82 -9.19 6.34 -3.13
CA THR A 82 -8.32 6.37 -1.94
C THR A 82 -6.86 6.15 -2.31
N GLN A 83 -6.02 7.07 -1.85
CA GLN A 83 -4.59 7.07 -2.13
C GLN A 83 -3.79 7.12 -0.84
N ILE A 84 -2.67 6.40 -0.79
CA ILE A 84 -1.71 6.47 0.30
C ILE A 84 -0.36 6.85 -0.32
N VAL A 85 0.29 7.89 0.18
CA VAL A 85 1.54 8.42 -0.37
C VAL A 85 2.65 8.35 0.67
N LEU A 86 3.78 7.71 0.36
CA LEU A 86 4.95 7.60 1.26
C LEU A 86 6.09 8.47 0.74
N THR A 87 6.52 9.46 1.53
CA THR A 87 7.58 10.41 1.19
C THR A 87 8.42 10.80 2.39
N ASP A 88 9.57 11.46 2.16
CA ASP A 88 10.43 11.98 3.22
C ASP A 88 10.77 13.48 2.99
N LEU A 89 11.15 14.17 4.06
CA LEU A 89 11.53 15.59 4.05
C LEU A 89 12.82 15.87 3.29
N ALA A 90 13.71 14.88 3.13
CA ALA A 90 14.94 15.03 2.38
C ALA A 90 14.66 15.23 0.87
N ASN A 91 13.50 14.81 0.39
CA ASN A 91 13.04 14.98 -0.98
C ASN A 91 12.16 16.23 -1.19
N GLN A 92 12.75 17.42 -1.03
CA GLN A 92 12.05 18.73 -1.10
C GLN A 92 11.20 18.97 -2.36
N SER A 93 11.62 18.47 -3.53
CA SER A 93 10.87 18.62 -4.79
C SER A 93 9.49 17.93 -4.77
N ARG A 94 9.22 17.10 -3.76
CA ARG A 94 7.95 16.38 -3.60
C ARG A 94 7.08 16.89 -2.47
N MET A 95 7.59 17.75 -1.61
CA MET A 95 6.79 18.47 -0.60
C MET A 95 5.74 19.37 -1.27
N ASP A 96 5.95 19.74 -2.54
CA ASP A 96 4.97 20.46 -3.35
C ASP A 96 3.70 19.64 -3.63
N LEU A 97 3.76 18.30 -3.66
CA LEU A 97 2.58 17.46 -3.90
C LEU A 97 1.62 17.42 -2.70
N PRO A 98 2.10 17.16 -1.46
CA PRO A 98 1.33 17.41 -0.26
C PRO A 98 0.97 18.89 -0.15
N ALA A 99 1.90 19.85 -0.27
CA ALA A 99 1.62 21.27 -0.06
C ALA A 99 0.61 21.88 -1.07
N ARG A 100 0.44 21.29 -2.26
CA ARG A 100 -0.61 21.69 -3.23
C ARG A 100 -1.97 21.06 -2.94
N SER A 101 -2.00 19.95 -2.20
CA SER A 101 -3.22 19.17 -1.91
C SER A 101 -3.67 19.27 -0.46
N THR A 102 -2.79 19.68 0.45
CA THR A 102 -2.98 19.73 1.89
C THR A 102 -2.51 21.08 2.44
N ASP A 103 -3.34 21.71 3.25
CA ASP A 103 -2.92 22.80 4.16
C ASP A 103 -2.11 22.26 5.36
N VAL A 104 -1.58 21.03 5.26
CA VAL A 104 -1.13 20.26 6.42
C VAL A 104 0.35 19.92 6.26
N LYS A 105 1.19 20.86 6.67
CA LYS A 105 2.64 20.64 6.81
C LYS A 105 2.90 19.69 7.98
N PRO A 106 3.89 18.79 7.87
CA PRO A 106 4.36 18.04 9.03
C PRO A 106 4.92 19.03 10.08
N GLY A 107 4.85 18.65 11.35
CA GLY A 107 5.55 19.38 12.41
C GLY A 107 7.07 19.31 12.23
N THR A 108 7.84 19.84 13.19
CA THR A 108 9.29 19.61 13.22
C THR A 108 9.55 18.16 13.61
N LEU A 109 9.89 17.33 12.62
CA LEU A 109 10.23 15.92 12.83
C LEU A 109 11.70 15.77 13.22
N ARG A 110 11.98 14.91 14.20
CA ARG A 110 13.34 14.46 14.52
C ARG A 110 13.77 13.35 13.56
N GLN A 111 15.05 13.00 13.56
CA GLN A 111 15.55 11.81 12.86
C GLN A 111 14.68 10.59 13.21
N GLU A 112 14.37 9.76 12.21
CA GLU A 112 13.45 8.61 12.29
C GLU A 112 11.99 8.97 12.64
N GLY A 113 11.68 10.23 12.89
CA GLY A 113 10.31 10.71 13.10
C GLY A 113 9.51 10.68 11.82
N PHE A 114 8.18 10.65 11.95
CA PHE A 114 7.26 10.65 10.82
C PHE A 114 6.00 11.44 11.16
N SER A 115 5.23 11.78 10.13
CA SER A 115 3.93 12.42 10.26
C SER A 115 2.95 11.72 9.34
N ILE A 116 1.79 11.34 9.85
CA ILE A 116 0.65 10.92 9.03
C ILE A 116 -0.29 12.09 8.87
N ARG A 117 -0.64 12.45 7.63
CA ARG A 117 -1.64 13.48 7.30
C ARG A 117 -2.76 12.91 6.47
N VAL A 118 -3.98 13.30 6.77
CA VAL A 118 -5.18 12.78 6.14
C VAL A 118 -5.93 13.94 5.49
N THR A 119 -6.25 13.79 4.20
CA THR A 119 -6.93 14.81 3.41
C THR A 119 -8.13 14.22 2.71
N ARG A 120 -9.24 14.94 2.74
CA ARG A 120 -10.48 14.58 2.04
C ARG A 120 -10.92 15.78 1.20
N LYS A 121 -10.71 15.74 -0.11
CA LYS A 121 -11.03 16.85 -1.02
C LYS A 121 -11.65 16.33 -2.30
N GLY A 122 -12.82 16.85 -2.67
CA GLY A 122 -13.48 16.53 -3.95
C GLY A 122 -13.76 15.04 -4.15
N GLY A 123 -14.09 14.29 -3.10
CA GLY A 123 -14.32 12.84 -3.15
C GLY A 123 -13.06 11.97 -3.06
N ASN A 124 -11.87 12.59 -3.13
CA ASN A 124 -10.60 11.89 -2.95
C ASN A 124 -10.19 11.84 -1.49
N PHE A 125 -9.74 10.65 -1.07
CA PHE A 125 -9.25 10.39 0.27
C PHE A 125 -7.76 10.07 0.19
N THR A 126 -6.91 10.96 0.68
CA THR A 126 -5.46 10.81 0.59
C THR A 126 -4.84 10.76 1.97
N ILE A 127 -4.03 9.74 2.23
CA ILE A 127 -3.22 9.61 3.43
C ILE A 127 -1.76 9.81 3.01
N TRP A 128 -1.08 10.72 3.69
CA TRP A 128 0.33 11.03 3.49
C TRP A 128 1.11 10.50 4.67
N VAL A 129 2.12 9.69 4.41
CA VAL A 129 3.14 9.29 5.39
C VAL A 129 4.40 10.05 5.03
N ILE A 130 4.82 10.95 5.92
CA ILE A 130 5.93 11.87 5.70
C ILE A 130 7.02 11.57 6.74
N GLY A 131 8.08 10.89 6.34
CA GLY A 131 9.24 10.66 7.21
C GLY A 131 10.18 11.86 7.27
N ALA A 132 10.90 12.04 8.37
CA ALA A 132 12.06 12.94 8.41
C ALA A 132 13.18 12.46 7.48
N ASP A 133 13.30 11.14 7.34
CA ASP A 133 14.30 10.40 6.57
C ASP A 133 13.71 9.05 6.10
N PRO A 134 14.46 8.20 5.38
CA PRO A 134 13.95 6.90 4.93
C PRO A 134 13.47 5.98 6.07
N ALA A 135 14.11 6.02 7.25
CA ALA A 135 13.69 5.20 8.38
C ALA A 135 12.35 5.71 8.95
N GLY A 136 12.17 7.02 9.07
CA GLY A 136 10.89 7.62 9.43
C GLY A 136 9.76 7.23 8.46
N THR A 137 10.03 7.22 7.15
CA THR A 137 9.05 6.78 6.15
C THR A 137 8.63 5.32 6.36
N MET A 138 9.59 4.46 6.71
CA MET A 138 9.30 3.06 7.05
C MET A 138 8.46 2.95 8.31
N TYR A 139 8.86 3.62 9.41
CA TYR A 139 8.14 3.57 10.68
C TYR A 139 6.72 4.12 10.55
N GLY A 140 6.53 5.22 9.83
CA GLY A 140 5.18 5.72 9.54
C GLY A 140 4.35 4.79 8.66
N GLY A 141 5.00 4.04 7.76
CA GLY A 141 4.33 3.00 6.97
C GLY A 141 3.85 1.84 7.84
N LEU A 142 4.67 1.40 8.79
CA LEU A 142 4.33 0.37 9.77
C LEU A 142 3.18 0.80 10.69
N GLU A 143 3.23 2.03 11.19
CA GLU A 143 2.16 2.61 12.02
C GLU A 143 0.83 2.62 11.25
N LEU A 144 0.85 3.08 9.99
CA LEU A 144 -0.35 3.07 9.16
C LEU A 144 -0.84 1.65 8.87
N ALA A 145 0.06 0.70 8.59
CA ALA A 145 -0.29 -0.70 8.41
C ALA A 145 -1.00 -1.26 9.64
N GLU A 146 -0.52 -0.95 10.84
CA GLU A 146 -1.14 -1.41 12.08
C GLU A 146 -2.52 -0.78 12.33
N ILE A 147 -2.67 0.52 12.08
CA ILE A 147 -3.97 1.20 12.11
C ILE A 147 -4.95 0.50 11.15
N ILE A 148 -4.50 0.17 9.93
CA ILE A 148 -5.31 -0.56 8.96
C ILE A 148 -5.69 -1.93 9.52
N ARG A 149 -4.76 -2.73 10.04
CA ARG A 149 -5.06 -4.09 10.57
C ARG A 149 -6.07 -4.03 11.72
N ILE A 150 -5.88 -3.14 12.68
CA ILE A 150 -6.72 -3.07 13.88
C ILE A 150 -8.09 -2.44 13.57
N ALA A 151 -8.09 -1.24 13.00
CA ALA A 151 -9.26 -0.37 12.96
C ALA A 151 -9.73 -0.02 11.54
N GLY A 152 -8.96 -0.39 10.52
CA GLY A 152 -9.24 -0.09 9.12
C GLY A 152 -8.81 1.32 8.72
N LEU A 153 -8.82 1.56 7.41
CA LEU A 153 -8.23 2.77 6.81
C LEU A 153 -8.87 4.08 7.26
N GLU A 154 -10.17 4.07 7.55
CA GLU A 154 -10.91 5.27 7.99
C GLU A 154 -10.51 5.75 9.40
N ALA A 155 -9.82 4.90 10.18
CA ALA A 155 -9.33 5.25 11.51
C ALA A 155 -8.04 6.10 11.46
N ALA A 156 -7.39 6.20 10.30
CA ALA A 156 -6.22 7.05 10.12
C ALA A 156 -6.58 8.52 10.40
N LYS A 157 -5.72 9.19 11.15
CA LYS A 157 -5.85 10.59 11.56
C LYS A 157 -4.52 11.30 11.49
N ASN A 158 -4.55 12.63 11.53
CA ASN A 158 -3.33 13.43 11.60
C ASN A 158 -2.54 13.11 12.87
N MET A 159 -1.24 12.84 12.73
CA MET A 159 -0.29 12.63 13.83
C MET A 159 1.14 12.97 13.41
N ASP A 160 1.97 13.32 14.39
CA ASP A 160 3.42 13.61 14.31
C ASP A 160 4.19 12.72 15.28
#